data_AF-A0A3M1G925-F1
#
_entry.id   AF-A0A3M1G925-F1
#
_cell.length_a   1.000
_cell.length_b   1.000
_cell.length_c   1.000
_cell.angle_alpha   90.00
_cell.angle_beta   90.00
_cell.angle_gamma   90.00
#
_symmetry.space_group_name_H-M   'P 1'
#
loop_
_entity.id
_entity.type
_entity.pdbx_description
1 polymer ?
#
loop_
_entity_poly.entity_id
_entity_poly.type
_entity_poly.pdbx_seq_one_letter_code
_entity_poly.pdbx_strand_id
1 'polypeptide(L)' 'MADKENKTFWKSILEASTAPLNLVAATFIGFAMGYGLDSLFGTSPYLTIVFLIFGIIAGFRELFKLAKKS' A
#
# COMPACT_ATOMS: atom_id res chain seq x y z
N MET A 1 -25.63 -26.82 6.16
CA MET A 1 -24.99 -25.79 7.02
C MET A 1 -23.57 -25.42 6.55
N ALA A 2 -22.82 -26.33 5.91
CA ALA A 2 -21.47 -26.08 5.37
C ALA A 2 -21.34 -25.04 4.22
N ASP A 3 -22.39 -24.80 3.41
CA ASP A 3 -22.35 -23.79 2.30
C ASP A 3 -22.21 -22.35 2.79
N LYS A 4 -22.90 -22.00 3.89
CA LYS A 4 -22.88 -20.63 4.45
C LYS A 4 -21.52 -20.26 5.01
N GLU A 5 -20.84 -21.22 5.64
CA GLU A 5 -19.51 -21.00 6.23
C GLU A 5 -18.47 -20.75 5.12
N ASN A 6 -18.50 -21.58 4.06
CA ASN A 6 -17.61 -21.45 2.91
C ASN A 6 -17.77 -20.08 2.23
N LYS A 7 -19.00 -19.64 1.92
CA LYS A 7 -19.26 -18.31 1.34
C LYS A 7 -18.79 -17.16 2.22
N THR A 8 -18.87 -17.30 3.54
CA THR A 8 -18.41 -16.27 4.48
C THR A 8 -16.87 -16.24 4.50
N PHE A 9 -16.22 -17.40 4.49
CA PHE A 9 -14.77 -17.53 4.45
C PHE A 9 -14.15 -16.95 3.17
N TRP A 10 -14.72 -17.28 2.00
CA TRP A 10 -14.29 -16.71 0.71
C TRP A 10 -14.50 -15.20 0.64
N LYS A 11 -15.59 -14.67 1.22
CA LYS A 11 -15.84 -13.22 1.29
C LYS A 11 -14.84 -12.50 2.19
N SER A 12 -14.52 -13.05 3.35
CA SER A 12 -13.53 -12.46 4.26
C SER A 12 -12.12 -12.45 3.64
N ILE A 13 -11.77 -13.48 2.87
CA ILE A 13 -10.49 -13.52 2.14
C ILE A 13 -10.50 -12.53 0.96
N LEU A 14 -11.60 -12.42 0.22
CA LEU A 14 -11.75 -11.41 -0.84
C LEU A 14 -11.63 -9.99 -0.27
N GLU A 15 -12.28 -9.72 0.85
CA GLU A 15 -12.25 -8.41 1.50
C GLU A 15 -10.84 -8.10 2.03
N ALA A 16 -10.18 -9.07 2.68
CA ALA A 16 -8.80 -8.95 3.16
C ALA A 16 -7.78 -8.78 2.02
N SER A 17 -8.04 -9.35 0.83
CA SER A 17 -7.15 -9.24 -0.34
C SER A 17 -7.06 -7.83 -0.92
N THR A 18 -8.00 -6.95 -0.59
CA THR A 18 -7.96 -5.55 -1.04
C THR A 18 -6.87 -4.76 -0.30
N ALA A 19 -6.52 -5.20 0.92
CA ALA A 19 -5.55 -4.54 1.79
C ALA A 19 -4.14 -4.46 1.19
N PRO A 20 -3.53 -5.56 0.73
CA PRO A 20 -2.19 -5.54 0.16
C PRO A 20 -2.19 -4.92 -1.24
N LEU A 21 -3.30 -5.00 -1.98
CA LEU A 21 -3.43 -4.33 -3.28
C LEU A 21 -3.41 -2.81 -3.13
N ASN A 22 -4.14 -2.26 -2.15
CA ASN A 22 -4.06 -0.82 -1.84
C ASN A 22 -2.67 -0.42 -1.35
N LEU A 23 -2.02 -1.26 -0.54
CA LEU A 23 -0.66 -1.05 -0.05
C LEU A 23 0.34 -0.92 -1.21
N VAL A 24 0.31 -1.86 -2.14
CA VAL A 24 1.20 -1.88 -3.31
C VAL A 24 0.87 -0.73 -4.25
N ALA A 25 -0.41 -0.45 -4.51
CA ALA A 25 -0.84 0.67 -5.35
C ALA A 25 -0.36 2.03 -4.80
N ALA A 26 -0.54 2.28 -3.49
CA ALA A 26 -0.07 3.51 -2.85
C ALA A 26 1.46 3.65 -2.90
N THR A 27 2.19 2.56 -2.67
CA THR A 27 3.66 2.53 -2.74
C THR A 27 4.14 2.81 -4.16
N PHE A 28 3.51 2.21 -5.18
CA PHE A 28 3.86 2.39 -6.58
C PHE A 28 3.62 3.82 -7.05
N ILE A 29 2.51 4.44 -6.62
CA ILE A 29 2.20 5.85 -6.92
C ILE A 29 3.22 6.78 -6.24
N GLY A 30 3.56 6.54 -4.97
CA GLY A 30 4.58 7.32 -4.26
C GLY A 30 5.96 7.20 -4.90
N PHE A 31 6.34 5.99 -5.32
CA PHE A 31 7.59 5.75 -6.02
C PHE A 31 7.63 6.42 -7.40
N ALA A 32 6.59 6.27 -8.21
CA ALA A 32 6.49 6.88 -9.54
C ALA A 32 6.52 8.42 -9.45
N MET A 33 5.81 8.99 -8.47
CA MET A 33 5.79 10.43 -8.24
C MET A 33 7.15 10.94 -7.72
N GLY A 34 7.81 10.20 -6.81
CA GLY A 34 9.14 10.53 -6.30
C GLY A 34 10.22 10.49 -7.40
N TYR A 35 10.18 9.47 -8.26
CA TYR A 35 11.10 9.35 -9.40
C TYR A 35 10.92 10.49 -10.42
N GLY A 36 9.68 10.87 -10.72
CA GLY A 36 9.39 11.99 -11.61
C GLY A 36 9.87 13.34 -11.07
N LEU A 37 9.74 13.56 -9.75
CA LEU A 37 10.23 14.77 -9.10
C LEU A 37 11.76 14.81 -8.98
N ASP A 38 12.43 13.68 -8.73
CA ASP A 38 13.91 13.59 -8.70
C ASP A 38 14.50 13.93 -10.08
N SER A 39 13.85 13.47 -11.16
CA SER A 39 14.22 13.81 -12.54
C SER A 39 13.98 15.28 -12.89
N LEU A 40 13.03 15.97 -12.23
CA LEU A 40 12.73 17.38 -12.48
C LEU A 40 13.65 18.32 -11.69
N PHE A 41 14.04 17.93 -10.47
CA PHE A 41 14.84 18.76 -9.56
C PHE A 41 16.36 18.50 -9.67
N GLY A 42 16.81 17.40 -10.27
CA GLY A 42 18.23 17.14 -10.52
C GLY A 42 19.08 16.94 -9.26
N THR A 43 18.45 16.78 -8.08
CA THR A 43 19.10 16.62 -6.76
C THR A 43 19.30 15.16 -6.36
N SER A 44 19.57 14.31 -7.35
CA SER A 44 19.84 12.90 -7.08
C SER A 44 21.02 12.76 -6.11
N PRO A 45 20.89 12.06 -4.96
CA PRO A 45 19.87 11.04 -4.65
C PRO A 45 18.97 11.39 -3.44
N TYR A 46 18.83 12.67 -3.05
CA TYR A 46 18.16 13.02 -1.78
C TYR A 46 16.63 12.92 -1.85
N LEU A 47 16.01 13.34 -2.95
CA LEU A 47 14.55 13.36 -3.08
C LEU A 47 13.96 11.96 -3.16
N THR A 48 14.63 11.08 -3.91
CA THR A 48 14.27 9.65 -4.01
C THR A 48 14.25 8.98 -2.63
N ILE A 49 15.22 9.24 -1.76
CA ILE A 49 15.28 8.66 -0.41
C ILE A 49 14.12 9.15 0.46
N VAL A 50 13.80 10.45 0.43
CA VAL A 50 12.69 11.01 1.20
C VAL A 50 11.35 10.44 0.72
N PHE A 51 11.15 10.34 -0.59
CA PHE A 51 9.92 9.76 -1.16
C PHE A 51 9.82 8.25 -0.94
N LEU A 52 10.94 7.54 -0.94
CA LEU A 52 10.98 6.11 -0.62
C LEU A 52 10.61 5.87 0.84
N ILE A 53 11.14 6.67 1.77
CA ILE A 53 10.75 6.62 3.19
C ILE A 53 9.27 7.00 3.35
N PHE A 54 8.79 8.01 2.63
CA PHE A 54 7.37 8.37 2.63
C PHE A 54 6.48 7.26 2.08
N GLY A 55 6.90 6.56 1.03
CA GLY A 55 6.20 5.40 0.47
C GLY A 55 6.12 4.25 1.46
N ILE A 56 7.22 3.95 2.15
CA ILE A 56 7.25 2.94 3.23
C ILE A 56 6.30 3.36 4.36
N ILE A 57 6.35 4.61 4.84
CA ILE A 57 5.46 5.11 5.89
C ILE A 57 3.99 5.08 5.46
N ALA A 58 3.68 5.48 4.22
CA ALA A 58 2.33 5.46 3.68
C ALA A 58 1.79 4.03 3.59
N GLY A 59 2.64 3.08 3.18
CA GLY A 59 2.27 1.68 3.15
C GLY A 59 2.03 1.09 4.55
N PHE A 60 2.95 1.35 5.49
CA PHE A 60 2.77 0.95 6.88
C PHE A 60 1.51 1.57 7.49
N ARG A 61 1.16 2.82 7.18
CA ARG A 61 -0.10 3.44 7.65
C ARG A 61 -1.34 2.69 7.17
N GLU A 62 -1.36 2.21 5.94
CA GLU A 62 -2.50 1.44 5.42
C GLU A 62 -2.57 0.05 6.08
N LEU A 63 -1.43 -0.63 6.23
CA LEU A 63 -1.33 -1.88 7.01
C LEU A 63 -1.82 -1.71 8.45
N PHE A 64 -1.39 -0.65 9.15
CA PHE A 64 -1.83 -0.34 10.50
C PHE A 64 -3.32 0.00 10.58
N LYS A 65 -3.87 0.67 9.57
CA LYS A 65 -5.30 1.00 9.50
C LYS A 65 -6.15 -0.26 9.34
N LEU A 66 -5.68 -1.23 8.56
CA LEU A 66 -6.30 -2.54 8.42
C LEU A 66 -6.17 -3.39 9.68
N ALA A 67 -4.98 -3.46 10.27
CA ALA A 67 -4.74 -4.16 11.53
C ALA A 67 -5.55 -3.57 12.70
N LYS A 68 -5.76 -2.25 12.72
CA LYS A 68 -6.57 -1.56 13.74
C LYS A 68 -8.08 -1.67 13.49
N LYS A 69 -8.50 -2.03 12.27
CA LYS A 69 -9.90 -2.32 11.94
C LYS A 69 -10.30 -3.76 12.31
N SER A 70 -9.36 -4.55 12.83
CA SER A 70 -9.57 -5.89 13.38
C SER A 70 -9.97 -5.82 14.85
#